data_AF-A0A0A1VWV5-F1
#
_entry.id   AF-A0A0A1VWV5-F1
#
_cell.length_a   1.000
_cell.length_b   1.000
_cell.length_c   1.000
_cell.angle_alpha   90.00
_cell.angle_beta   90.00
_cell.angle_gamma   90.00
#
_symmetry.space_group_name_H-M   'P 1'
#
loop_
_entity.id
_entity.type
_entity.pdbx_description
1 polymer ?
#
loop_
_entity_poly.entity_id
_entity_poly.type
_entity_poly.pdbx_seq_one_letter_code
_entity_poly.pdbx_strand_id
1 'polypeptide(L)'
;MRNSTNLENHINQYSALKQALQPHLGWHGARISFLALFLLALLKVKTVNLSELAVGFGGKALKESNYKRLQRFFRNFELDYFESAKTVVGWVNIPQP
;
A
#
# COMPACT_ATOMS: atom_id res chain seq x y z
N MET A 1 15.03 9.94 26.35
CA MET A 1 14.12 8.90 26.90
C MET A 1 12.86 8.68 26.02
N ARG A 2 12.96 8.73 24.67
CA ARG A 2 11.81 8.56 23.74
C ARG A 2 12.02 7.46 22.66
N ASN A 3 13.08 6.66 22.77
CA ASN A 3 13.47 5.74 21.69
C ASN A 3 13.00 4.29 21.93
N SER A 4 12.87 3.87 23.19
CA SER A 4 12.46 2.50 23.56
C SER A 4 10.99 2.23 23.25
N THR A 5 10.11 3.19 23.56
CA THR A 5 8.65 3.07 23.45
C THR A 5 8.17 2.96 21.99
N ASN A 6 8.86 3.61 21.05
CA ASN A 6 8.54 3.50 19.62
C ASN A 6 8.96 2.17 19.01
N LEU A 7 10.09 1.60 19.48
CA LEU A 7 10.58 0.31 18.98
C LEU A 7 9.67 -0.83 19.46
N GLU A 8 9.24 -0.78 20.73
CA GLU A 8 8.28 -1.74 21.31
C GLU A 8 6.94 -1.71 20.57
N ASN A 9 6.41 -0.52 20.27
CA ASN A 9 5.17 -0.39 19.51
C ASN A 9 5.26 -0.99 18.09
N HIS A 10 6.41 -0.86 17.41
CA HIS A 10 6.60 -1.40 16.07
C HIS A 10 6.73 -2.93 16.04
N ILE A 11 7.45 -3.51 17.02
CA ILE A 11 7.59 -4.96 17.15
C ILE A 11 6.21 -5.60 17.43
N ASN A 12 5.38 -4.93 18.24
CA ASN A 12 4.02 -5.37 18.56
C ASN A 12 3.06 -5.30 17.36
N GLN A 13 3.21 -4.31 16.47
CA GLN A 13 2.40 -4.20 15.25
C GLN A 13 2.73 -5.29 14.23
N TYR A 14 4.01 -5.61 14.05
CA TYR A 14 4.44 -6.68 13.16
C TYR A 14 3.93 -8.04 13.63
N SER A 15 4.10 -8.37 14.91
CA SER A 15 3.67 -9.66 15.45
C SER A 15 2.15 -9.84 15.35
N ALA A 16 1.37 -8.81 15.69
CA ALA A 16 -0.08 -8.82 15.58
C ALA A 16 -0.55 -9.01 14.13
N LEU A 17 0.03 -8.27 13.19
CA LEU A 17 -0.37 -8.37 11.78
C LEU A 17 0.00 -9.75 11.18
N LYS A 18 1.19 -10.27 11.49
CA LYS A 18 1.60 -11.61 11.06
C LYS A 18 0.65 -12.67 11.58
N GLN A 19 0.28 -12.60 12.86
CA GLN A 19 -0.64 -13.55 13.49
C GLN A 19 -2.04 -13.49 12.86
N ALA A 20 -2.52 -12.29 12.52
CA ALA A 20 -3.79 -12.10 11.83
C ALA A 20 -3.79 -12.68 10.41
N LEU A 21 -2.67 -12.64 9.68
CA LEU A 21 -2.56 -13.12 8.30
C LEU A 21 -2.39 -14.65 8.20
N GLN A 22 -1.75 -15.27 9.21
CA GLN A 22 -1.39 -16.68 9.24
C GLN A 22 -2.54 -17.67 8.92
N PRO A 23 -3.76 -17.53 9.48
CA PRO A 23 -4.83 -18.50 9.23
C PRO A 23 -5.48 -18.36 7.84
N HIS A 24 -5.30 -17.24 7.15
CA HIS A 24 -5.98 -16.95 5.88
C HIS A 24 -5.14 -17.31 4.66
N LEU A 25 -3.83 -17.38 4.82
CA LEU A 25 -2.88 -17.62 3.75
C LEU A 25 -2.16 -18.91 4.10
N GLY A 26 -2.43 -20.01 3.41
CA GLY A 26 -1.72 -21.30 3.56
C GLY A 26 -0.25 -21.25 3.14
N TRP A 27 0.42 -20.12 3.37
CA TRP A 27 1.77 -19.78 2.94
C TRP A 27 2.79 -20.13 4.01
N HIS A 28 4.02 -20.37 3.56
CA HIS A 28 5.16 -20.56 4.46
C HIS A 28 5.42 -19.28 5.28
N GLY A 29 5.79 -19.45 6.56
CA GLY A 29 5.93 -18.33 7.50
C GLY A 29 6.84 -17.18 7.06
N ALA A 30 7.87 -17.44 6.24
CA ALA A 30 8.73 -16.41 5.66
C ALA A 30 7.96 -15.45 4.72
N ARG A 31 7.03 -15.97 3.90
CA ARG A 31 6.20 -15.16 3.00
C ARG A 31 5.21 -14.29 3.77
N ILE A 32 4.63 -14.84 4.84
CA ILE A 32 3.73 -14.10 5.73
C ILE A 32 4.48 -13.02 6.51
N SER A 33 5.71 -13.32 6.94
CA SER A 33 6.59 -12.34 7.60
C SER A 33 6.93 -11.18 6.66
N PHE A 34 7.28 -11.49 5.40
CA PHE A 34 7.48 -10.47 4.37
C PHE A 34 6.23 -9.63 4.15
N LEU A 35 5.06 -10.26 3.99
CA LEU A 35 3.81 -9.55 3.75
C LEU A 35 3.45 -8.59 4.89
N ALA A 36 3.59 -9.02 6.15
CA ALA A 36 3.35 -8.16 7.30
C ALA A 36 4.29 -6.94 7.32
N LEU A 37 5.60 -7.15 7.05
CA LEU A 37 6.57 -6.07 6.95
C LEU A 37 6.25 -5.13 5.79
N PHE A 38 5.88 -5.68 4.63
CA PHE A 38 5.54 -4.93 3.43
C PHE A 38 4.30 -4.05 3.63
N LEU A 39 3.23 -4.60 4.22
CA LEU A 39 2.03 -3.84 4.55
C LEU A 39 2.30 -2.75 5.58
N LEU A 40 3.08 -3.03 6.62
CA LEU A 40 3.49 -2.01 7.59
C LEU A 40 4.38 -0.93 6.94
N ALA A 41 5.26 -1.29 6.02
CA ALA A 41 6.05 -0.34 5.26
C ALA A 41 5.16 0.55 4.39
N LEU A 42 4.20 -0.01 3.65
CA LEU A 42 3.21 0.76 2.89
C LEU A 42 2.40 1.69 3.81
N LEU A 43 2.01 1.21 4.99
CA LEU A 43 1.27 1.97 5.98
C LEU A 43 2.13 3.01 6.72
N LYS A 44 3.46 2.89 6.72
CA LYS A 44 4.39 3.84 7.35
C LYS A 44 4.87 4.88 6.36
N VAL A 45 5.12 4.45 5.13
CA VAL A 45 5.43 5.30 3.98
C VAL A 45 4.18 6.04 3.48
N LYS A 46 2.98 5.70 4.02
CA LYS A 46 1.59 6.23 3.95
C LYS A 46 1.28 7.57 3.28
N THR A 47 2.26 8.41 3.04
CA THR A 47 2.19 9.58 2.19
C THR A 47 2.79 9.23 0.83
N VAL A 48 1.91 8.91 -0.12
CA VAL A 48 2.26 9.05 -1.53
C VAL A 48 2.66 10.51 -1.71
N ASN A 49 3.95 10.77 -1.86
CA ASN A 49 4.44 12.12 -2.06
C ASN A 49 4.01 12.56 -3.45
N LEU A 50 2.87 13.27 -3.53
CA LEU A 50 2.33 13.73 -4.81
C LEU A 50 3.33 14.63 -5.54
N SER A 51 4.26 15.28 -4.82
CA SER A 51 5.33 16.09 -5.41
C SER A 51 6.37 15.22 -6.11
N GLU A 52 6.75 14.08 -5.53
CA GLU A 52 7.63 13.11 -6.18
C GLU A 52 6.94 12.44 -7.38
N LEU A 53 5.66 12.06 -7.24
CA LEU A 53 4.89 11.52 -8.35
C LEU A 53 4.72 12.51 -9.52
N ALA A 54 4.57 13.80 -9.22
CA ALA A 54 4.42 14.82 -10.24
C ALA A 54 5.66 14.94 -11.16
N VAL A 55 6.84 14.55 -10.66
CA VAL A 55 8.09 14.47 -11.45
C VAL A 55 8.09 13.27 -12.39
N GLY A 56 7.45 12.15 -12.00
CA GLY A 56 7.39 10.93 -12.80
C GLY A 56 6.40 10.96 -13.97
N PHE A 57 5.50 11.96 -14.02
CA PHE A 57 4.55 12.12 -15.13
C PHE A 57 5.29 12.64 -16.37
N GLY A 58 5.45 11.79 -17.39
CA GLY A 58 5.98 12.18 -18.68
C GLY A 58 5.06 13.18 -19.42
N GLY A 59 5.65 14.12 -20.17
CA GLY A 59 4.92 15.07 -21.01
C GLY A 59 5.44 16.50 -20.90
N LYS A 60 4.70 17.44 -21.52
CA LYS A 60 5.05 18.88 -21.56
C LYS A 60 4.51 19.70 -20.38
N ALA A 61 3.73 19.08 -19.50
CA ALA A 61 3.11 19.77 -18.37
C ALA A 61 4.15 20.13 -17.30
N LEU A 62 3.99 21.29 -16.67
CA LEU A 62 4.81 21.67 -15.52
C LEU A 62 4.56 20.73 -14.34
N LYS A 63 5.59 20.53 -13.50
CA LYS A 63 5.51 19.67 -12.30
C LYS A 63 4.37 20.10 -11.39
N GLU A 64 4.17 21.40 -11.21
CA GLU A 64 3.10 21.99 -10.39
C GLU A 64 1.71 21.69 -10.99
N SER A 65 1.61 21.61 -12.32
CA SER A 65 0.36 21.23 -13.00
C SER A 65 0.04 19.75 -12.78
N ASN A 66 1.05 18.87 -12.84
CA ASN A 66 0.91 17.45 -12.52
C ASN A 66 0.55 17.24 -11.03
N TYR A 67 1.16 18.01 -10.13
CA TYR A 67 0.84 18.00 -8.71
C TYR A 67 -0.64 18.35 -8.47
N LYS A 68 -1.13 19.45 -9.06
CA LYS A 68 -2.55 19.83 -8.97
C LYS A 68 -3.48 18.80 -9.64
N ARG A 69 -3.05 18.12 -10.70
CA ARG A 69 -3.81 17.02 -11.33
C ARG A 69 -3.97 15.84 -10.36
N LEU A 70 -2.87 15.42 -9.73
CA LEU A 70 -2.88 14.36 -8.71
C LEU A 70 -3.78 14.73 -7.51
N GLN A 71 -3.66 15.97 -7.01
CA GLN A 71 -4.53 16.46 -5.92
C GLN A 71 -6.01 16.43 -6.29
N ARG A 72 -6.38 16.79 -7.53
CA ARG A 72 -7.77 16.76 -8.01
C ARG A 72 -8.30 15.33 -8.14
N PHE A 73 -7.49 14.42 -8.66
CA PHE A 73 -7.84 13.01 -8.76
C PHE A 73 -8.13 12.44 -7.37
N PHE A 74 -7.15 12.47 -6.46
CA PHE A 74 -7.32 11.87 -5.13
C PHE A 74 -8.33 12.57 -4.23
N ARG A 75 -8.75 13.80 -4.52
CA ARG A 75 -9.78 14.50 -3.75
C ARG A 75 -11.19 13.95 -4.01
N ASN A 76 -11.49 13.60 -5.26
CA ASN A 76 -12.84 13.31 -5.70
C ASN A 76 -13.00 11.91 -6.30
N PHE A 77 -11.90 11.15 -6.41
CA PHE A 77 -11.95 9.81 -6.98
C PHE A 77 -12.35 8.79 -5.92
N GLU A 78 -13.53 8.23 -6.10
CA GLU A 78 -13.99 7.06 -5.36
C GLU A 78 -13.52 5.81 -6.10
N LEU A 79 -12.78 4.96 -5.40
CA LEU A 79 -12.32 3.69 -5.97
C LEU A 79 -13.45 2.66 -5.86
N ASP A 80 -14.00 2.24 -7.01
CA ASP A 80 -14.92 1.11 -7.06
C ASP A 80 -14.14 -0.19 -6.81
N TYR A 81 -14.38 -0.78 -5.64
CA TYR A 81 -13.71 -2.02 -5.24
C TYR A 81 -14.12 -3.22 -6.07
N PHE A 82 -15.33 -3.25 -6.63
CA PHE A 82 -15.80 -4.35 -7.47
C PHE A 82 -15.15 -4.30 -8.86
N GLU A 83 -15.11 -3.12 -9.47
CA GLU A 83 -14.40 -2.91 -10.75
C GLU A 83 -12.90 -3.20 -10.60
N SER A 84 -12.31 -2.73 -9.50
CA SER A 84 -10.90 -2.98 -9.17
C SER A 84 -10.62 -4.48 -8.96
N ALA A 85 -11.46 -5.18 -8.19
CA ALA A 85 -11.31 -6.60 -7.94
C ALA A 85 -11.42 -7.43 -9.23
N LYS A 86 -12.41 -7.13 -10.08
CA LYS A 86 -12.58 -7.79 -11.38
C LYS A 86 -11.35 -7.61 -12.27
N THR A 87 -10.77 -6.42 -12.29
CA THR A 87 -9.55 -6.12 -13.04
C THR A 87 -8.35 -6.91 -12.52
N VAL A 88 -8.14 -6.92 -11.19
CA VAL A 88 -7.04 -7.67 -10.56
C VAL A 88 -7.17 -9.17 -10.80
N VAL A 89 -8.37 -9.75 -10.63
CA VAL A 89 -8.61 -11.18 -10.91
C VAL A 89 -8.34 -11.51 -12.37
N GLY A 90 -8.76 -10.64 -13.29
CA GLY A 90 -8.50 -10.81 -14.72
C GLY A 90 -7.01 -10.75 -15.08
N TRP A 91 -6.20 -9.99 -14.35
CA TRP A 91 -4.75 -9.91 -14.59
C TRP A 91 -3.95 -11.04 -13.94
N VAL A 92 -4.42 -11.57 -12.81
CA VAL A 92 -3.66 -12.55 -12.02
C VAL A 92 -3.90 -14.00 -12.50
N ASN A 93 -4.70 -14.23 -13.55
CA ASN A 93 -5.05 -15.59 -14.03
C ASN A 93 -5.47 -16.53 -12.89
N ILE A 94 -6.15 -15.98 -11.88
CA ILE A 94 -6.62 -16.78 -10.75
C ILE A 94 -7.78 -17.63 -11.30
N PRO A 95 -7.70 -18.97 -11.25
CA PRO A 95 -8.80 -19.82 -11.65
C PRO A 95 -10.01 -19.46 -10.80
N GLN A 96 -11.16 -19.22 -11.43
CA GLN A 96 -12.39 -19.11 -10.66
C GLN A 96 -12.66 -20.46 -9.98
N PRO A 97 -13.13 -20.45 -8.71
CA PRO A 97 -13.41 -21.68 -7.97
C PRO A 97 -14.43 -22.57 -8.66
#